data_AF-B8HIJ3-F1
#
_entry.id   AF-B8HIJ3-F1
#
_cell.length_a   1.000
_cell.length_b   1.000
_cell.length_c   1.000
_cell.angle_alpha   90.00
_cell.angle_beta   90.00
_cell.angle_gamma   90.00
#
_symmetry.space_group_name_H-M   'P 1'
#
loop_
_entity.id
_entity.type
_entity.pdbx_description
1 polymer ?
#
loop_
_entity_poly.entity_id
_entity_poly.type
_entity_poly.pdbx_seq_one_letter_code
_entity_poly.pdbx_strand_id
1 'polypeptide(L)'
;MATERDMLDLLLDRYTAIRRGTISDRWVRAEHVKDSTGYADGRRIADFVAGDKYGGNAHGDKLALHGHEVKVSRADWLTELRDPTKADAIKRYMHRWWLVVPDASIVKPGELPDDWGLLVPGANGKLRARKAAPRLTPEAPPLPFIISLMASAARTAHREPLRRDMPITYGRRWVPHCGVCNTPSPCRIHQPRAAAETITIEAAS
;
A
#
# COMPACT_ATOMS: atom_id res chain seq x y z
N MET A 1 -11.13 4.43 -17.31
CA MET A 1 -11.58 4.14 -15.93
C MET A 1 -10.37 3.63 -15.16
N ALA A 2 -10.20 4.04 -13.90
CA ALA A 2 -9.13 3.52 -13.06
C ALA A 2 -9.36 2.04 -12.75
N THR A 3 -8.27 1.28 -12.71
CA THR A 3 -8.23 -0.15 -12.37
C THR A 3 -7.80 -0.35 -10.92
N GLU A 4 -8.00 -1.56 -10.39
CA GLU A 4 -7.51 -1.92 -9.06
C GLU A 4 -5.99 -1.74 -8.97
N ARG A 5 -5.27 -2.10 -10.05
CA ARG A 5 -3.82 -1.93 -10.15
C ARG A 5 -3.40 -0.48 -10.00
N ASP A 6 -4.08 0.45 -10.67
CA ASP A 6 -3.80 1.89 -10.56
C ASP A 6 -3.90 2.35 -9.10
N MET A 7 -4.93 1.88 -8.37
CA MET A 7 -5.12 2.21 -6.96
C MET A 7 -4.07 1.59 -6.05
N LEU A 8 -3.65 0.35 -6.33
CA LEU A 8 -2.56 -0.31 -5.60
C LEU A 8 -1.22 0.39 -5.83
N ASP A 9 -0.94 0.89 -7.04
CA ASP A 9 0.28 1.67 -7.33
C ASP A 9 0.29 2.99 -6.56
N LEU A 10 -0.87 3.66 -6.46
CA LEU A 10 -1.03 4.85 -5.62
C LEU A 10 -0.84 4.56 -4.13
N LEU A 11 -1.22 3.36 -3.65
CA LEU A 11 -0.96 2.91 -2.29
C LEU A 11 0.53 2.63 -2.07
N LEU A 12 1.20 1.98 -3.02
CA LEU A 12 2.65 1.82 -2.99
C LEU A 12 3.35 3.17 -2.88
N ASP A 13 2.93 4.17 -3.67
CA ASP A 13 3.45 5.55 -3.61
C ASP A 13 3.21 6.20 -2.26
N ARG A 14 1.98 6.13 -1.77
CA ARG A 14 1.59 6.70 -0.47
C ARG A 14 2.43 6.12 0.67
N TYR A 15 2.68 4.82 0.62
CA TYR A 15 3.42 4.08 1.63
C TYR A 15 4.90 3.91 1.25
N THR A 16 5.50 4.85 0.52
CA THR A 16 6.95 4.94 0.35
C THR A 16 7.47 6.18 1.07
N ALA A 17 8.33 5.97 2.07
CA ALA A 17 8.94 7.07 2.80
C ALA A 17 10.38 6.70 3.18
N ILE A 18 11.30 6.92 2.25
CA ILE A 18 12.72 6.66 2.44
C ILE A 18 13.36 7.84 3.16
N ARG A 19 14.06 7.56 4.26
CA ARG A 19 14.83 8.57 4.98
C ARG A 19 16.01 9.03 4.11
N ARG A 20 16.08 10.35 3.88
CA ARG A 20 17.18 11.00 3.14
C ARG A 20 18.55 10.54 3.65
N GLY A 21 19.47 10.24 2.75
CA GLY A 21 20.81 9.75 3.10
C GLY A 21 20.88 8.26 3.45
N THR A 22 19.78 7.53 3.35
CA THR A 22 19.70 6.10 3.69
C THR A 22 18.86 5.34 2.66
N ILE A 23 18.80 4.01 2.80
CA ILE A 23 17.81 3.13 2.15
C ILE A 23 16.69 2.70 3.11
N SER A 24 16.58 3.36 4.28
CA SER A 24 15.60 3.02 5.29
C SER A 24 14.23 3.58 4.90
N ASP A 25 13.41 2.72 4.31
CA ASP A 25 11.99 2.97 4.13
C ASP A 25 11.25 2.80 5.46
N ARG A 26 10.30 3.68 5.76
CA ARG A 26 9.44 3.58 6.94
C ARG A 26 8.47 2.40 6.87
N TRP A 27 8.01 2.05 5.68
CA TRP A 27 6.88 1.12 5.54
C TRP A 27 7.31 -0.26 5.05
N VAL A 28 6.55 -1.27 5.48
CA VAL A 28 6.45 -2.57 4.80
C VAL A 28 5.09 -2.62 4.12
N ARG A 29 5.03 -3.17 2.91
CA ARG A 29 3.84 -3.17 2.05
C ARG A 29 3.53 -4.58 1.61
N ALA A 30 2.25 -4.95 1.60
CA ALA A 30 1.78 -6.25 1.14
C ALA A 30 0.47 -6.11 0.36
N GLU A 31 0.47 -6.52 -0.90
CA GLU A 31 -0.72 -6.64 -1.74
C GLU A 31 -1.40 -8.00 -1.54
N HIS A 32 -2.74 -8.01 -1.60
CA HIS A 32 -3.59 -9.20 -1.61
C HIS A 32 -3.29 -10.17 -0.45
N VAL A 33 -3.43 -9.66 0.77
CA VAL A 33 -3.15 -10.41 2.00
C VAL A 33 -4.34 -11.28 2.38
N LYS A 34 -4.16 -12.60 2.34
CA LYS A 34 -5.19 -13.57 2.74
C LYS A 34 -5.29 -13.68 4.25
N ASP A 35 -6.49 -13.91 4.76
CA ASP A 35 -6.79 -14.18 6.18
C ASP A 35 -6.09 -15.44 6.76
N SER A 36 -5.66 -16.39 5.93
CA SER A 36 -4.95 -17.61 6.35
C SER A 36 -4.08 -18.22 5.24
N THR A 37 -3.23 -19.20 5.58
CA THR A 37 -2.37 -19.99 4.68
C THR A 37 -3.08 -21.19 4.02
N GLY A 38 -2.60 -21.67 2.86
CA GLY A 38 -3.10 -22.88 2.16
C GLY A 38 -4.03 -22.63 0.97
N TYR A 39 -4.82 -23.64 0.57
CA TYR A 39 -5.96 -23.51 -0.35
C TYR A 39 -7.24 -23.89 0.41
N ALA A 40 -8.16 -22.95 0.56
CA ALA A 40 -9.48 -23.18 1.15
C ALA A 40 -10.46 -22.19 0.52
N ASP A 41 -11.68 -22.63 0.26
CA ASP A 41 -12.74 -21.78 -0.30
C ASP A 41 -13.18 -20.71 0.70
N GLY A 42 -13.63 -19.56 0.19
CA GLY A 42 -14.21 -18.50 1.01
C GLY A 42 -13.23 -17.60 1.77
N ARG A 43 -11.92 -17.63 1.46
CA ARG A 43 -10.94 -16.73 2.10
C ARG A 43 -11.26 -15.27 1.91
N ARG A 44 -11.06 -14.49 2.97
CA ARG A 44 -11.06 -13.03 2.90
C ARG A 44 -9.66 -12.53 2.54
N ILE A 45 -9.62 -11.46 1.77
CA ILE A 45 -8.39 -10.85 1.27
C ILE A 45 -8.47 -9.36 1.56
N ALA A 46 -7.44 -8.81 2.19
CA ALA A 46 -7.23 -7.37 2.21
C ALA A 46 -6.43 -6.99 0.98
N ASP A 47 -6.90 -6.02 0.20
CA ASP A 47 -6.23 -5.62 -1.04
C ASP A 47 -4.83 -5.10 -0.78
N PHE A 48 -4.64 -4.36 0.32
CA PHE A 48 -3.34 -3.84 0.72
C PHE A 48 -3.18 -3.69 2.23
N VAL A 49 -2.03 -4.11 2.74
CA VAL A 49 -1.61 -3.88 4.13
C VAL A 49 -0.30 -3.11 4.16
N ALA A 50 -0.26 -2.04 4.96
CA ALA A 50 0.95 -1.30 5.26
C ALA A 50 1.31 -1.41 6.74
N GLY A 51 2.55 -1.79 7.05
CA GLY A 51 3.09 -1.81 8.41
C GLY A 51 4.10 -0.69 8.63
N ASP A 52 3.86 0.16 9.63
CA ASP A 52 4.79 1.20 10.05
C ASP A 52 5.95 0.60 10.86
N LYS A 53 7.19 0.71 10.36
CA LYS A 53 8.40 0.23 11.05
C LYS A 53 8.96 1.24 12.05
N TYR A 54 8.50 2.48 12.03
CA TYR A 54 9.05 3.48 12.96
C TYR A 54 8.51 3.21 14.37
N GLY A 55 9.45 3.00 15.30
CA GLY A 55 9.15 2.76 16.71
C GLY A 55 8.27 3.85 17.32
N GLY A 56 7.31 3.42 18.12
CA GLY A 56 6.35 4.26 18.84
C GLY A 56 5.56 3.41 19.85
N ASN A 57 4.68 4.03 20.62
CA ASN A 57 3.83 3.33 21.58
C ASN A 57 2.59 2.72 20.90
N ALA A 58 2.08 1.60 21.43
CA ALA A 58 0.89 0.91 20.91
C ALA A 58 -0.37 1.81 20.86
N HIS A 59 -0.40 2.87 21.67
CA HIS A 59 -1.50 3.84 21.76
C HIS A 59 -1.31 5.11 20.91
N GLY A 60 -0.20 5.25 20.16
CA GLY A 60 0.06 6.40 19.29
C GLY A 60 -0.13 6.09 17.80
N ASP A 61 0.17 7.07 16.93
CA ASP A 61 -0.01 6.93 15.48
C ASP A 61 1.07 6.09 14.77
N LYS A 62 2.10 5.65 15.50
CA LYS A 62 3.27 4.90 15.01
C LYS A 62 3.17 3.44 15.45
N LEU A 63 3.95 2.55 14.83
CA LEU A 63 3.85 1.10 15.04
C LEU A 63 2.39 0.61 14.83
N ALA A 64 1.92 0.73 13.59
CA ALA A 64 0.54 0.48 13.22
C ALA A 64 0.45 -0.35 11.94
N LEU A 65 -0.55 -1.22 11.89
CA LEU A 65 -0.99 -1.89 10.67
C LEU A 65 -2.18 -1.13 10.08
N HIS A 66 -2.07 -0.74 8.82
CA HIS A 66 -3.14 -0.13 8.05
C HIS A 66 -3.62 -1.14 7.00
N GLY A 67 -4.85 -1.60 7.12
CA GLY A 67 -5.53 -2.37 6.08
C GLY A 67 -6.29 -1.46 5.13
N HIS A 68 -6.40 -1.89 3.89
CA HIS A 68 -7.07 -1.14 2.83
C HIS A 68 -7.92 -2.07 1.99
N GLU A 69 -9.11 -1.56 1.67
CA GLU A 69 -10.06 -2.12 0.72
C GLU A 69 -10.13 -1.17 -0.48
N VAL A 70 -9.94 -1.68 -1.69
CA VAL A 70 -9.96 -0.94 -2.95
C VAL A 70 -11.28 -1.21 -3.66
N LYS A 71 -12.02 -0.14 -3.99
CA LYS A 71 -13.23 -0.24 -4.81
C LYS A 71 -13.17 0.77 -5.95
N VAL A 72 -13.16 0.26 -7.18
CA VAL A 72 -13.00 1.11 -8.38
C VAL A 72 -14.32 1.54 -9.01
N SER A 73 -15.43 1.00 -8.52
CA SER A 73 -16.76 1.34 -9.00
C SER A 73 -17.79 1.40 -7.88
N ARG A 74 -18.90 2.10 -8.14
CA ARG A 74 -20.06 2.16 -7.26
C ARG A 74 -20.70 0.80 -7.00
N ALA A 75 -20.79 -0.04 -8.03
CA ALA A 75 -21.40 -1.37 -7.92
C ALA A 75 -20.57 -2.31 -7.03
N ASP A 76 -19.24 -2.22 -7.13
CA ASP A 76 -18.29 -2.94 -6.29
C ASP A 76 -18.42 -2.51 -4.82
N TRP A 77 -18.45 -1.20 -4.56
CA TRP A 77 -18.70 -0.66 -3.22
C TRP A 77 -20.04 -1.12 -2.62
N LEU A 78 -21.12 -1.08 -3.39
CA LEU A 78 -22.43 -1.58 -2.95
C LEU A 78 -22.43 -3.08 -2.65
N THR A 79 -21.63 -3.86 -3.37
CA THR A 79 -21.50 -5.30 -3.13
C THR A 79 -20.76 -5.59 -1.83
N GLU A 80 -19.79 -4.75 -1.49
CA GLU A 80 -19.09 -4.82 -0.21
C GLU A 80 -20.03 -4.50 0.96
N LEU A 81 -20.80 -3.41 0.86
CA LEU A 81 -21.74 -3.00 1.91
C LEU A 81 -22.84 -4.02 2.24
N ARG A 82 -23.15 -4.94 1.32
CA ARG A 82 -24.15 -6.00 1.56
C ARG A 82 -23.70 -7.03 2.58
N ASP A 83 -22.40 -7.17 2.80
CA ASP A 83 -21.86 -8.13 3.76
C ASP A 83 -20.69 -7.51 4.55
N PRO A 84 -21.00 -6.78 5.63
CA PRO A 84 -19.99 -6.15 6.49
C PRO A 84 -18.97 -7.14 7.07
N THR A 85 -19.34 -8.42 7.20
CA THR A 85 -18.46 -9.46 7.79
C THR A 85 -17.21 -9.71 6.95
N LYS A 86 -17.24 -9.35 5.66
CA LYS A 86 -16.09 -9.49 4.75
C LYS A 86 -14.88 -8.69 5.24
N ALA A 87 -15.09 -7.40 5.51
CA ALA A 87 -14.02 -6.53 5.96
C ALA A 87 -13.59 -6.89 7.39
N ASP A 88 -14.53 -7.18 8.28
CA ASP A 88 -14.25 -7.45 9.70
C ASP A 88 -13.32 -8.65 9.92
N ALA A 89 -13.34 -9.65 9.03
CA ALA A 89 -12.47 -10.82 9.10
C ALA A 89 -10.97 -10.49 9.20
N ILE A 90 -10.52 -9.43 8.50
CA ILE A 90 -9.12 -8.98 8.52
C ILE A 90 -8.96 -7.65 9.25
N LYS A 91 -9.94 -6.73 9.13
CA LYS A 91 -9.92 -5.41 9.78
C LYS A 91 -9.69 -5.51 11.28
N ARG A 92 -10.20 -6.54 11.96
CA ARG A 92 -10.00 -6.76 13.40
C ARG A 92 -8.54 -6.91 13.83
N TYR A 93 -7.62 -7.18 12.90
CA TYR A 93 -6.18 -7.23 13.17
C TYR A 93 -5.45 -5.93 12.80
N MET A 94 -6.19 -4.90 12.35
CA MET A 94 -5.63 -3.64 11.86
C MET A 94 -5.87 -2.52 12.85
N HIS A 95 -4.92 -1.59 12.90
CA HIS A 95 -5.05 -0.38 13.70
C HIS A 95 -5.80 0.73 12.94
N ARG A 96 -5.84 0.64 11.61
CA ARG A 96 -6.64 1.52 10.75
C ARG A 96 -7.17 0.71 9.58
N TRP A 97 -8.35 1.07 9.13
CA TRP A 97 -8.95 0.49 7.94
C TRP A 97 -9.41 1.61 7.00
N TRP A 98 -9.03 1.49 5.72
CA TRP A 98 -9.26 2.52 4.72
C TRP A 98 -10.02 1.95 3.55
N LEU A 99 -11.08 2.64 3.12
CA LEU A 99 -11.61 2.50 1.78
C LEU A 99 -10.78 3.37 0.83
N VAL A 100 -10.41 2.83 -0.32
CA VAL A 100 -9.61 3.49 -1.36
C VAL A 100 -10.40 3.48 -2.65
N VAL A 101 -10.74 4.66 -3.16
CA VAL A 101 -11.55 4.82 -4.38
C VAL A 101 -10.92 5.83 -5.33
N PRO A 102 -11.07 5.65 -6.66
CA PRO A 102 -10.54 6.59 -7.65
C PRO A 102 -11.30 7.92 -7.66
N ASP A 103 -12.59 7.89 -7.31
CA ASP A 103 -13.46 9.06 -7.27
C ASP A 103 -14.32 9.04 -6.01
N ALA A 104 -14.38 10.18 -5.33
CA ALA A 104 -15.08 10.31 -4.06
C ALA A 104 -16.61 10.21 -4.17
N SER A 105 -17.18 10.32 -5.37
CA SER A 105 -18.61 10.13 -5.68
C SER A 105 -19.06 8.66 -5.63
N ILE A 106 -18.11 7.70 -5.63
CA ILE A 106 -18.40 6.27 -5.44
C ILE A 106 -19.07 6.02 -4.08
N VAL A 107 -18.74 6.82 -3.07
CA VAL A 107 -19.21 6.69 -1.69
C VAL A 107 -20.17 7.83 -1.39
N LYS A 108 -21.46 7.51 -1.15
CA LYS A 108 -22.46 8.52 -0.81
C LYS A 108 -22.41 8.85 0.70
N PRO A 109 -22.92 10.03 1.10
CA PRO A 109 -23.05 10.37 2.52
C PRO A 109 -23.80 9.28 3.30
N GLY A 110 -23.28 8.90 4.46
CA GLY A 110 -23.86 7.87 5.33
C GLY A 110 -23.50 6.42 4.98
N GLU A 111 -22.80 6.16 3.87
CA GLU A 111 -22.44 4.79 3.47
C GLU A 111 -21.15 4.27 4.10
N LEU A 112 -20.19 5.16 4.35
CA LEU A 112 -18.89 4.76 4.88
C LEU A 112 -19.00 4.51 6.40
N PRO A 113 -18.63 3.32 6.91
CA PRO A 113 -18.68 3.05 8.34
C PRO A 113 -17.84 4.04 9.15
N ASP A 114 -18.26 4.28 10.39
CA ASP A 114 -17.64 5.29 11.26
C ASP A 114 -16.18 4.95 11.58
N ASP A 115 -15.87 3.67 11.70
CA ASP A 115 -14.55 3.14 12.01
C ASP A 115 -13.63 2.99 10.77
N TRP A 116 -14.04 3.51 9.61
CA TRP A 116 -13.27 3.54 8.37
C TRP A 116 -12.78 4.95 8.01
N GLY A 117 -11.61 5.01 7.37
CA GLY A 117 -11.16 6.19 6.62
C GLY A 117 -11.45 6.07 5.13
N LEU A 118 -11.29 7.18 4.41
CA LEU A 118 -11.47 7.27 2.97
C LEU A 118 -10.25 7.93 2.31
N LEU A 119 -9.58 7.20 1.43
CA LEU A 119 -8.51 7.71 0.56
C LEU A 119 -9.02 7.90 -0.86
N VAL A 120 -8.72 9.07 -1.44
CA VAL A 120 -9.04 9.42 -2.83
C VAL A 120 -7.83 10.12 -3.46
N PRO A 121 -7.53 9.92 -4.74
CA PRO A 121 -6.54 10.73 -5.45
C PRO A 121 -6.87 12.22 -5.37
N GLY A 122 -5.89 13.05 -5.00
CA GLY A 122 -5.99 14.51 -5.12
C GLY A 122 -5.64 14.99 -6.53
N ALA A 123 -5.75 16.30 -6.77
CA ALA A 123 -5.41 16.91 -8.06
C ALA A 123 -3.95 16.67 -8.50
N ASN A 124 -3.04 16.37 -7.57
CA ASN A 124 -1.65 16.04 -7.86
C ASN A 124 -1.41 14.53 -8.10
N GLY A 125 -2.48 13.75 -8.29
CA GLY A 125 -2.43 12.30 -8.48
C GLY A 125 -2.12 11.49 -7.22
N LYS A 126 -1.81 12.11 -6.08
CA LYS A 126 -1.46 11.39 -4.85
C LYS A 126 -2.68 11.13 -3.99
N LEU A 127 -2.73 9.97 -3.32
CA LEU A 127 -3.79 9.68 -2.35
C LEU A 127 -3.81 10.69 -1.19
N ARG A 128 -5.02 11.15 -0.87
CA ARG A 128 -5.33 12.05 0.25
C ARG A 128 -6.47 11.47 1.07
N ALA A 129 -6.41 11.68 2.38
CA ALA A 129 -7.50 11.31 3.27
C ALA A 129 -8.63 12.34 3.14
N ARG A 130 -9.77 11.92 2.60
CA ARG A 130 -11.01 12.71 2.62
C ARG A 130 -11.72 12.58 3.97
N LYS A 131 -11.65 11.37 4.56
CA LYS A 131 -11.98 11.08 5.96
C LYS A 131 -10.80 10.36 6.58
N ALA A 132 -10.30 10.81 7.72
CA ALA A 132 -9.24 10.10 8.42
C ALA A 132 -9.80 8.80 9.03
N ALA A 133 -9.06 7.69 8.89
CA ALA A 133 -9.40 6.46 9.61
C ALA A 133 -9.11 6.65 11.11
N PRO A 134 -10.07 6.41 12.01
CA PRO A 134 -9.79 6.37 13.44
C PRO A 134 -8.80 5.25 13.75
N ARG A 135 -8.15 5.35 14.91
CA ARG A 135 -7.29 4.26 15.40
C ARG A 135 -8.15 3.22 16.12
N LEU A 136 -8.01 1.97 15.71
CA LEU A 136 -8.69 0.81 16.28
C LEU A 136 -7.76 0.08 17.26
N THR A 137 -8.36 -0.76 18.11
CA THR A 137 -7.66 -1.70 19.00
C THR A 137 -7.69 -3.08 18.35
N PRO A 138 -6.59 -3.54 17.73
CA PRO A 138 -6.59 -4.82 17.04
C PRO A 138 -6.55 -6.01 18.01
N GLU A 139 -7.16 -7.10 17.60
CA GLU A 139 -6.96 -8.42 18.18
C GLU A 139 -5.55 -8.97 17.83
N ALA A 140 -5.07 -9.93 18.64
CA ALA A 140 -3.86 -10.65 18.32
C ALA A 140 -4.06 -11.49 17.05
N PRO A 141 -3.27 -11.28 15.97
CA PRO A 141 -3.42 -12.05 14.75
C PRO A 141 -3.00 -13.51 14.97
N PRO A 142 -3.75 -14.49 14.43
CA PRO A 142 -3.36 -15.89 14.51
C PRO A 142 -2.14 -16.14 13.61
N LEU A 143 -1.32 -17.14 13.98
CA LEU A 143 -0.07 -17.46 13.26
C LEU A 143 -0.25 -17.67 11.74
N PRO A 144 -1.31 -18.34 11.24
CA PRO A 144 -1.56 -18.46 9.80
C PRO A 144 -1.72 -17.11 9.10
N PHE A 145 -2.37 -16.13 9.74
CA PHE A 145 -2.49 -14.78 9.18
C PHE A 145 -1.14 -14.08 9.13
N ILE A 146 -0.34 -14.18 10.20
CA ILE A 146 1.01 -13.61 10.26
C ILE A 146 1.88 -14.16 9.12
N ILE A 147 1.89 -15.47 8.91
CA ILE A 147 2.65 -16.11 7.84
C ILE A 147 2.15 -15.64 6.46
N SER A 148 0.82 -15.55 6.27
CA SER A 148 0.21 -15.05 5.03
C SER A 148 0.62 -13.60 4.72
N LEU A 149 0.63 -12.72 5.74
CA LEU A 149 1.07 -11.34 5.63
C LEU A 149 2.56 -11.27 5.26
N MET A 150 3.42 -12.02 5.94
CA MET A 150 4.86 -12.07 5.63
C MET A 150 5.13 -12.54 4.20
N ALA A 151 4.46 -13.62 3.76
CA ALA A 151 4.59 -14.14 2.40
C ALA A 151 4.12 -13.11 1.36
N SER A 152 3.06 -12.37 1.66
CA SER A 152 2.52 -11.34 0.77
C SER A 152 3.41 -10.10 0.71
N ALA A 153 4.04 -9.71 1.82
CA ALA A 153 5.04 -8.66 1.85
C ALA A 153 6.28 -9.02 1.00
N ALA A 154 6.81 -10.23 1.14
CA ALA A 154 7.93 -10.72 0.33
C ALA A 154 7.58 -10.71 -1.16
N ARG A 155 6.40 -11.25 -1.53
CA ARG A 155 5.91 -11.25 -2.92
C ARG A 155 5.77 -9.84 -3.48
N THR A 156 5.25 -8.91 -2.69
CA THR A 156 5.06 -7.50 -3.08
C THR A 156 6.41 -6.84 -3.35
N ALA A 157 7.38 -7.01 -2.44
CA ALA A 157 8.73 -6.45 -2.62
C ALA A 157 9.44 -6.98 -3.89
N HIS A 158 9.26 -8.26 -4.22
CA HIS A 158 9.81 -8.84 -5.45
C HIS A 158 9.12 -8.35 -6.74
N ARG A 159 7.83 -8.02 -6.66
CA ARG A 159 7.03 -7.60 -7.83
C ARG A 159 7.00 -6.09 -8.03
N GLU A 160 7.20 -5.30 -6.98
CA GLU A 160 7.14 -3.84 -7.03
C GLU A 160 8.03 -3.24 -8.15
N PRO A 161 9.31 -3.65 -8.29
CA PRO A 161 10.17 -3.21 -9.40
C PRO A 161 9.65 -3.54 -10.81
N LEU A 162 8.84 -4.58 -10.95
CA LEU A 162 8.24 -4.95 -12.25
C LEU A 162 7.13 -3.96 -12.61
N ARG A 163 6.41 -3.43 -11.62
CA ARG A 163 5.26 -2.54 -11.80
C ARG A 163 5.66 -1.07 -11.92
N ARG A 164 6.61 -0.62 -11.10
CA ARG A 164 7.08 0.77 -11.05
C ARG A 164 8.55 0.86 -10.70
N ASP A 165 9.20 1.96 -11.05
CA ASP A 165 10.57 2.20 -10.65
C ASP A 165 10.66 2.50 -9.16
N MET A 166 11.61 1.87 -8.49
CA MET A 166 11.85 2.12 -7.08
C MET A 166 12.37 3.56 -6.87
N PRO A 167 11.99 4.21 -5.77
CA PRO A 167 12.36 5.59 -5.47
C PRO A 167 13.87 5.82 -5.46
N ILE A 168 14.26 7.03 -5.81
CA ILE A 168 15.63 7.51 -5.64
C ILE A 168 15.90 7.91 -4.18
N THR A 169 17.13 7.71 -3.74
CA THR A 169 17.68 8.28 -2.52
C THR A 169 18.92 9.10 -2.87
N TYR A 170 19.31 10.02 -2.00
CA TYR A 170 20.49 10.87 -2.19
C TYR A 170 21.52 10.57 -1.12
N GLY A 171 22.73 10.23 -1.54
CA GLY A 171 23.88 10.02 -0.64
C GLY A 171 24.51 11.35 -0.17
N ARG A 172 25.63 11.25 0.56
CA ARG A 172 26.35 12.42 1.14
C ARG A 172 26.78 13.48 0.11
N ARG A 173 26.95 13.11 -1.16
CA ARG A 173 27.38 14.00 -2.27
C ARG A 173 26.23 14.39 -3.22
N TRP A 174 24.97 14.21 -2.81
CA TRP A 174 23.80 14.48 -3.67
C TRP A 174 23.76 13.68 -4.98
N VAL A 175 24.55 12.61 -5.08
CA VAL A 175 24.48 11.66 -6.20
C VAL A 175 23.23 10.77 -6.00
N PRO A 176 22.36 10.63 -7.01
CA PRO A 176 21.17 9.81 -6.92
C PRO A 176 21.54 8.32 -6.90
N HIS A 177 20.96 7.60 -5.96
CA HIS A 177 21.11 6.15 -5.80
C HIS A 177 19.73 5.49 -5.77
N CYS A 178 19.66 4.22 -6.13
CA CYS A 178 18.47 3.43 -5.96
C CYS A 178 18.13 3.30 -4.46
N GLY A 179 16.89 3.61 -4.09
CA GLY A 179 16.41 3.52 -2.71
C GLY A 179 16.32 2.10 -2.14
N VAL A 180 16.56 1.06 -2.94
CA VAL A 180 16.56 -0.35 -2.53
C VAL A 180 17.97 -0.90 -2.41
N CYS A 181 18.74 -0.91 -3.51
CA CYS A 181 20.08 -1.52 -3.53
C CYS A 181 21.22 -0.52 -3.29
N ASN A 182 20.93 0.77 -3.15
CA ASN A 182 21.92 1.83 -2.94
C ASN A 182 23.03 1.93 -4.01
N THR A 183 22.80 1.39 -5.21
CA THR A 183 23.68 1.59 -6.38
C THR A 183 23.34 2.91 -7.07
N PRO A 184 24.22 3.47 -7.92
CA PRO A 184 23.87 4.64 -8.73
C PRO A 184 22.54 4.45 -9.47
N SER A 185 21.73 5.51 -9.50
CA SER A 185 20.44 5.54 -10.19
C SER A 185 20.59 6.12 -11.60
N PRO A 186 19.88 5.59 -12.62
CA PRO A 186 18.96 4.46 -12.53
C PRO A 186 19.70 3.11 -12.43
N CYS A 187 19.24 2.22 -11.54
CA CYS A 187 19.75 0.85 -11.51
C CYS A 187 18.88 -0.08 -12.37
N ARG A 188 19.50 -0.99 -13.12
CA ARG A 188 18.81 -1.84 -14.11
C ARG A 188 17.79 -2.81 -13.50
N ILE A 189 17.94 -3.16 -12.22
CA ILE A 189 17.09 -4.16 -11.56
C ILE A 189 15.85 -3.50 -10.97
N HIS A 190 16.01 -2.38 -10.27
CA HIS A 190 14.92 -1.77 -9.50
C HIS A 190 14.33 -0.52 -10.17
N GLN A 191 14.99 0.02 -11.20
CA GLN A 191 14.56 1.21 -11.95
C GLN A 191 14.64 0.96 -13.46
N PRO A 192 14.06 -0.14 -13.98
CA PRO A 192 14.23 -0.54 -15.37
C PRO A 192 13.65 0.45 -16.38
N ARG A 193 12.60 1.20 -16.05
CA ARG A 193 12.00 2.19 -16.98
C ARG A 193 12.93 3.39 -17.17
N ALA A 194 13.39 4.00 -16.08
CA ALA A 194 14.36 5.10 -16.12
C ALA A 194 15.71 4.67 -16.74
N ALA A 195 16.13 3.43 -16.52
CA ALA A 195 17.33 2.89 -17.16
C ALA A 195 17.17 2.80 -18.69
N ALA A 196 16.00 2.39 -19.18
CA ALA A 196 15.71 2.33 -20.62
C ALA A 196 15.62 3.72 -21.27
N GLU A 197 15.05 4.71 -20.57
CA GLU A 197 15.00 6.11 -21.02
C GLU A 197 16.40 6.72 -21.17
N THR A 198 17.33 6.39 -20.27
CA THR A 198 18.71 6.90 -20.36
C THR A 198 19.44 6.38 -21.61
N ILE A 199 19.27 5.09 -21.93
CA ILE A 199 19.86 4.46 -23.12
C ILE A 199 19.34 5.11 -24.40
N THR A 200 18.05 5.46 -24.44
CA THR A 200 17.44 6.08 -25.61
C THR A 200 17.94 7.51 -25.83
N ILE A 201 18.22 8.25 -24.75
CA ILE A 201 18.81 9.60 -24.83
C ILE A 201 20.26 9.53 -25.34
N GLU A 202 21.09 8.64 -24.78
CA GLU A 202 22.49 8.48 -25.21
C GLU A 202 22.61 8.00 -26.67
N ALA A 203 21.66 7.19 -27.15
CA ALA A 203 21.62 6.74 -28.54
C ALA A 203 21.16 7.83 -29.53
N ALA A 204 20.55 8.91 -29.04
CA ALA A 204 20.05 10.02 -29.85
C ALA A 204 20.99 11.25 -29.85
N SER A 205 22.07 11.22 -29.07
CA SER A 205 23.11 12.25 -28.98
C SER A 205 24.38 11.88 -29.74
#